data_AF-D6U1P9-F1
#
_entry.id   AF-D6U1P9-F1
#
_cell.length_a   1.000
_cell.length_b   1.000
_cell.length_c   1.000
_cell.angle_alpha   90.00
_cell.angle_beta   90.00
_cell.angle_gamma   90.00
#
_symmetry.space_group_name_H-M   'P 1'
#
loop_
_entity.id
_entity.type
_entity.pdbx_description
1 polymer ?
#
loop_
_entity_poly.entity_id
_entity_poly.type
_entity_poly.pdbx_seq_one_letter_code
_entity_poly.pdbx_strand_id
1 'polypeptide(L)' 'MNEPITTIDPRYSDPNAVATPWEETCRVLETAELFWLSTGRADGRPHATPVVAVWTRLMLPTGF' A
#
# COMPACT_ATOMS: atom_id res chain seq x y z
N MET A 1 17.82 -8.52 -1.72
CA MET A 1 16.93 -7.73 -0.83
C MET A 1 15.94 -8.73 -0.26
N ASN A 2 15.85 -8.87 1.06
CA ASN A 2 14.90 -9.84 1.64
C ASN A 2 13.46 -9.37 1.40
N GLU A 3 12.60 -10.32 1.06
CA GLU A 3 11.16 -10.07 0.95
C GLU A 3 10.57 -9.79 2.34
N PRO A 4 9.71 -8.76 2.50
CA PRO A 4 8.96 -8.53 3.72
C PRO A 4 8.14 -9.76 4.12
N ILE A 5 8.20 -10.14 5.39
CA ILE A 5 7.31 -11.14 5.97
C ILE A 5 5.97 -10.46 6.26
N THR A 6 4.89 -11.00 5.70
CA THR A 6 3.54 -10.48 5.93
C THR A 6 2.87 -11.21 7.08
N THR A 7 2.16 -10.46 7.92
CA THR A 7 1.44 -10.97 9.08
C THR A 7 0.05 -10.34 9.12
N ILE A 8 -0.88 -11.03 9.77
CA ILE A 8 -2.24 -10.53 10.00
C ILE A 8 -2.36 -10.04 11.44
N ASP A 9 -2.97 -8.86 11.60
CA ASP A 9 -3.49 -8.43 12.89
C ASP A 9 -4.98 -8.79 12.98
N PRO A 10 -5.36 -9.76 13.84
CA PRO A 10 -6.75 -10.23 13.95
C PRO A 10 -7.70 -9.16 14.51
N ARG A 11 -7.18 -8.06 15.09
CA ARG A 11 -8.02 -6.94 15.56
C ARG A 11 -8.64 -6.15 14.42
N TYR A 12 -8.03 -6.18 13.23
CA TYR A 12 -8.41 -5.37 12.07
C TYR A 12 -8.69 -6.21 10.82
N SER A 13 -8.77 -7.53 10.95
CA SER A 13 -8.90 -8.46 9.82
C SER A 13 -10.11 -9.38 9.99
N ASP A 14 -10.63 -9.88 8.88
CA ASP A 14 -11.63 -10.95 8.91
C ASP A 14 -11.06 -12.21 9.59
N PRO A 15 -11.86 -12.98 10.36
CA PRO A 15 -11.40 -14.21 11.01
C PRO A 15 -10.79 -15.25 10.06
N ASN A 16 -11.18 -15.25 8.78
CA ASN A 16 -10.67 -16.17 7.75
C ASN A 16 -9.63 -15.53 6.84
N ALA A 17 -9.17 -14.31 7.13
CA ALA A 17 -8.17 -13.64 6.33
C ALA A 17 -6.83 -14.41 6.37
N VAL A 18 -6.14 -14.43 5.23
CA VAL A 18 -4.80 -15.00 5.07
C VAL A 18 -3.84 -13.88 4.70
N ALA A 19 -2.64 -13.88 5.28
CA ALA A 19 -1.65 -12.85 5.00
C ALA A 19 -1.35 -12.81 3.49
N THR A 20 -1.54 -11.65 2.88
CA THR A 20 -1.25 -11.44 1.45
C THR A 20 0.26 -11.57 1.24
N PRO A 21 0.75 -12.39 0.30
CA PRO A 21 2.16 -12.43 -0.05
C PRO A 21 2.66 -11.04 -0.50
N TRP A 22 3.93 -10.73 -0.26
CA TRP A 22 4.46 -9.42 -0.64
C TRP A 22 4.53 -9.24 -2.17
N GLU A 23 4.86 -10.30 -2.91
CA GLU A 23 4.77 -10.32 -4.37
C GLU A 23 3.38 -9.91 -4.89
N GLU A 24 2.31 -10.44 -4.28
CA GLU A 24 0.93 -10.10 -4.64
C GLU A 24 0.64 -8.60 -4.44
N THR A 25 1.11 -8.05 -3.31
CA THR A 25 0.98 -6.62 -3.02
C THR A 25 1.68 -5.77 -4.08
N CYS A 26 2.91 -6.14 -4.45
CA CYS A 26 3.65 -5.44 -5.51
C CYS A 26 2.90 -5.50 -6.85
N ARG A 27 2.38 -6.67 -7.22
CA ARG A 27 1.64 -6.85 -8.48
C ARG A 27 0.40 -5.94 -8.56
N VAL A 28 -0.38 -5.86 -7.48
CA VAL A 28 -1.56 -4.99 -7.42
C VAL A 28 -1.16 -3.52 -7.58
N LEU A 29 -0.11 -3.08 -6.89
CA LEU A 29 0.37 -1.70 -7.00
C LEU A 29 0.94 -1.37 -8.38
N GLU A 30 1.64 -2.31 -9.03
CA GLU A 30 2.22 -2.14 -10.37
C GLU A 30 1.17 -2.05 -11.47
N THR A 31 0.05 -2.77 -11.32
CA THR A 31 -0.99 -2.90 -12.35
C THR A 31 -2.19 -1.97 -12.16
N ALA A 32 -2.30 -1.31 -11.00
CA ALA A 32 -3.42 -0.42 -10.72
C ALA A 32 -3.39 0.85 -11.58
N GLU A 33 -4.46 1.08 -12.34
CA GLU A 33 -4.62 2.29 -13.15
C GLU A 33 -5.11 3.50 -12.33
N LEU A 34 -5.73 3.24 -11.18
CA LEU A 34 -6.34 4.26 -10.32
C LEU A 34 -6.13 3.93 -8.84
N PHE A 35 -5.80 4.95 -8.05
CA PHE A 35 -5.57 4.85 -6.61
C PHE A 35 -6.52 5.77 -5.85
N TRP A 36 -6.89 5.37 -4.63
CA TRP A 36 -7.63 6.23 -3.70
C TRP A 36 -6.68 6.76 -2.63
N LEU A 37 -6.43 8.07 -2.65
CA LEU A 37 -5.65 8.75 -1.62
C LEU A 37 -6.56 9.21 -0.50
N SER A 38 -6.36 8.68 0.71
CA SER A 38 -7.08 9.12 1.92
C SER A 38 -6.19 10.01 2.77
N THR A 39 -6.71 11.16 3.20
CA THR A 39 -6.03 12.10 4.11
C THR A 39 -6.89 12.33 5.34
N GLY A 40 -6.26 12.40 6.51
CA GLY A 40 -6.91 12.82 7.75
C GLY A 40 -6.90 14.33 7.86
N ARG A 41 -8.04 14.94 8.17
CA ARG A 41 -8.13 16.36 8.55
C ARG A 41 -7.99 16.52 10.06
N ALA A 42 -7.57 17.70 10.50
CA ALA A 42 -7.45 18.02 11.93
C ALA A 42 -8.79 17.89 12.70
N ASP A 43 -9.92 18.01 12.00
CA ASP A 43 -11.27 17.82 12.54
C ASP A 43 -11.70 16.32 12.62
N GLY A 44 -10.82 15.39 12.30
CA GLY A 44 -11.04 13.95 12.37
C GLY A 44 -11.77 13.35 11.16
N ARG A 45 -12.16 14.15 10.16
CA ARG A 45 -12.86 13.64 8.97
C ARG A 45 -11.86 13.12 7.94
N PRO A 46 -12.01 11.88 7.44
CA PRO A 46 -11.23 11.41 6.31
C PRO A 46 -11.70 12.10 5.03
N HIS A 47 -10.76 12.45 4.16
CA HIS A 47 -11.02 12.87 2.79
C HIS A 47 -10.36 11.88 1.84
N ALA A 48 -11.15 11.29 0.95
CA ALA A 48 -10.68 10.35 -0.07
C ALA A 48 -10.92 10.92 -1.47
N THR A 49 -9.91 10.87 -2.33
CA THR A 49 -10.01 11.31 -3.74
C THR A 49 -9.31 10.31 -4.65
N PRO A 50 -9.83 10.04 -5.86
CA PRO A 50 -9.13 9.22 -6.84
C PRO A 50 -7.95 9.99 -7.43
N VAL A 51 -6.83 9.30 -7.66
CA VAL A 51 -5.61 9.84 -8.28
C VAL A 51 -5.01 8.80 -9.22
N VAL A 52 -4.34 9.27 -10.28
CA VAL A 52 -3.44 8.44 -11.09
C VAL A 52 -2.05 8.51 -10.47
N ALA A 53 -1.41 7.35 -10.24
CA ALA A 53 -0.08 7.29 -9.64
C ALA A 53 0.91 6.59 -10.58
N VAL A 54 2.19 6.91 -10.42
CA VAL A 54 3.29 6.20 -11.08
C VAL A 54 3.98 5.34 -10.04
N TRP A 55 3.98 4.03 -10.24
CA TRP A 55 4.75 3.11 -9.42
C TRP A 55 6.21 3.12 -9.87
N THR A 56 7.13 3.32 -8.92
CA THR A 56 8.57 3.34 -9.20
C THR A 56 9.32 2.48 -8.19
N ARG A 57 10.17 1.60 -8.70
CA ARG A 57 11.15 0.83 -7.91
C ARG A 57 12.43 1.66 -7.80
N LEU A 58 12.34 2.85 -7.21
CA LEU A 58 13.47 3.78 -7.15
C LEU A 58 14.53 3.21 -6.20
N MET A 59 15.66 2.73 -6.73
CA MET A 59 16.93 2.93 -6.03
C MET A 59 17.25 4.41 -6.18
N LEU A 60 17.06 5.20 -5.11
CA LEU A 60 17.61 6.55 -5.08
C LEU A 60 19.10 6.45 -5.47
N PRO A 61 19.60 7.27 -6.41
CA PRO A 61 21.03 7.35 -6.65
C PRO A 61 21.69 7.66 -5.30
N THR A 62 22.51 6.74 -4.82
CA THR A 62 23.39 7.00 -3.68
C THR A 62 24.43 8.01 -4.15
N GLY A 63 24.15 9.31 -3.99
CA GLY A 63 25.08 10.36 -4.35
C GLY A 63 24.43 11.73 -4.56
N PHE A 64 24.20 12.44 -3.47
CA PHE A 64 24.44 13.88 -3.34
C PHE A 64 25.10 14.12 -1.98
#